data_AF-A0A7R7TBA7-F1
#
_entry.id   AF-A0A7R7TBA7-F1
#
_cell.length_a   1.000
_cell.length_b   1.000
_cell.length_c   1.000
_cell.angle_alpha   90.00
_cell.angle_beta   90.00
_cell.angle_gamma   90.00
#
_symmetry.space_group_name_H-M   'P 1'
#
loop_
_entity.id
_entity.type
_entity.pdbx_description
1 polymer ?
#
loop_
_entity_poly.entity_id
_entity_poly.type
_entity_poly.pdbx_seq_one_letter_code
_entity_poly.pdbx_strand_id
1 'polypeptide(L)'
;MYLNQARFTKHVMKMGQQILWRASFACSCVNPTSGAPDAKCKLCGKKGRIWSPAQRTVVGLQKQEIKPEWVNAGLWEAGDLLVTVPENSPMWQGGQFDRVTMLNAEDRFSRPLVRGKPDEDLSMLSVKSIERVFWKHPVTQALIEGGIPEVDGDGKITWGAGAPPAGMAYSITGFRYPDYFIWGELPSNRNIHSGVRLPKRVVLRRWDLLGKG
;
A
#
# COMPACT_ATOMS: atom_id res chain seq x y z
N MET A 1 -27.24 28.28 3.02
CA MET A 1 -26.11 27.71 3.78
C MET A 1 -24.92 27.62 2.84
N TYR A 2 -23.94 28.53 2.94
CA TYR A 2 -22.74 28.49 2.10
C TYR A 2 -21.74 27.49 2.71
N LEU A 3 -21.41 26.43 2.00
CA LEU A 3 -20.33 25.52 2.36
C LEU A 3 -19.00 26.27 2.22
N ASN A 4 -18.36 26.63 3.34
CA ASN A 4 -17.04 27.27 3.34
C ASN A 4 -15.96 26.19 3.16
N GLN A 5 -15.40 26.15 1.96
CA GLN A 5 -14.39 25.20 1.52
C GLN A 5 -13.13 25.18 2.40
N ALA A 6 -12.61 26.35 2.77
CA ALA A 6 -11.44 26.46 3.63
C ALA A 6 -11.69 25.87 5.04
N ARG A 7 -12.89 26.10 5.60
CA ARG A 7 -13.28 25.51 6.89
C ARG A 7 -13.39 23.99 6.81
N PHE A 8 -13.94 23.46 5.73
CA PHE A 8 -14.02 22.00 5.50
C PHE A 8 -12.62 21.38 5.39
N THR A 9 -11.75 21.96 4.57
CA THR A 9 -10.36 21.49 4.42
C THR A 9 -9.62 21.51 5.76
N LYS A 10 -9.75 22.59 6.55
CA LYS A 10 -9.14 22.68 7.89
C LYS A 10 -9.67 21.59 8.83
N HIS A 11 -10.95 21.25 8.74
CA HIS A 11 -11.56 20.20 9.55
C HIS A 11 -11.02 18.81 9.19
N VAL A 12 -10.94 18.49 7.89
CA VAL A 12 -10.33 17.23 7.40
C VAL A 12 -8.86 17.14 7.79
N MET A 13 -8.10 18.23 7.68
CA MET A 13 -6.68 18.23 8.06
C MET A 13 -6.46 17.98 9.56
N LYS A 14 -7.43 18.33 10.41
CA LYS A 14 -7.33 18.13 11.87
C LYS A 14 -7.68 16.71 12.32
N MET A 15 -8.65 16.06 11.66
CA MET A 15 -9.19 14.76 12.10
C MET A 15 -8.90 13.62 11.11
N GLY A 16 -8.34 13.94 9.95
CA GLY A 16 -8.08 13.01 8.88
C GLY A 16 -6.91 12.08 9.17
N GLN A 17 -6.82 11.05 8.36
CA GLN A 17 -5.77 10.06 8.40
C GLN A 17 -4.54 10.56 7.64
N GLN A 18 -3.34 10.41 8.22
CA GLN A 18 -2.10 10.68 7.50
C GLN A 18 -1.81 9.50 6.57
N ILE A 19 -1.47 9.81 5.33
CA ILE A 19 -1.17 8.82 4.30
C ILE A 19 0.11 9.17 3.54
N LEU A 20 0.71 8.16 2.94
CA LEU A 20 1.65 8.34 1.82
C LEU A 20 0.92 8.00 0.52
N TRP A 21 0.84 8.97 -0.38
CA TRP A 21 0.31 8.77 -1.72
C TRP A 21 1.47 8.64 -2.71
N ARG A 22 1.36 7.68 -3.62
CA ARG A 22 2.26 7.53 -4.76
C ARG A 22 1.43 7.42 -6.05
N ALA A 23 1.64 8.38 -6.96
CA ALA A 23 1.06 8.31 -8.29
C ALA A 23 1.59 7.08 -9.04
N SER A 24 0.69 6.38 -9.73
CA SER A 24 1.02 5.16 -10.46
C SER A 24 1.00 5.39 -11.97
N PHE A 25 2.00 4.85 -12.65
CA PHE A 25 2.12 4.88 -14.10
C PHE A 25 2.26 3.46 -14.63
N ALA A 26 1.61 3.17 -15.75
CA ALA A 26 1.82 1.91 -16.45
C ALA A 26 3.28 1.83 -16.91
N CYS A 27 3.93 0.69 -16.69
CA CYS A 27 5.28 0.47 -17.17
C CYS A 27 5.26 0.26 -18.68
N SER A 28 6.25 0.81 -19.39
CA SER A 28 6.40 0.62 -20.84
C SER A 28 6.62 -0.83 -21.28
N CYS A 29 6.91 -1.73 -20.34
CA CYS A 29 7.11 -3.16 -20.60
C CYS A 29 5.80 -3.97 -20.61
N VAL A 30 4.66 -3.34 -20.32
CA VAL A 30 3.37 -4.02 -20.33
C VAL A 30 2.96 -4.26 -21.77
N ASN A 31 2.67 -5.52 -22.10
CA ASN A 31 2.17 -5.89 -23.42
C ASN A 31 0.78 -5.26 -23.64
N PRO A 32 0.57 -4.44 -24.68
CA PRO A 32 -0.70 -3.77 -24.93
C PRO A 32 -1.87 -4.75 -25.17
N THR A 33 -1.59 -5.93 -25.71
CA THR A 33 -2.61 -6.92 -26.09
C THR A 33 -3.02 -7.80 -24.91
N SER A 34 -2.07 -8.21 -24.07
CA SER A 34 -2.34 -9.11 -22.94
C SER A 34 -2.43 -8.42 -21.58
N GLY A 35 -1.99 -7.17 -21.47
CA GLY A 35 -1.86 -6.46 -20.20
C GLY A 35 -0.79 -7.03 -19.27
N ALA A 36 -0.04 -8.05 -19.71
CA ALA A 36 0.97 -8.71 -18.90
C ALA A 36 2.30 -7.93 -18.93
N PRO A 37 2.94 -7.71 -17.77
CA PRO A 37 4.27 -7.12 -17.72
C PRO A 37 5.35 -8.12 -18.13
N ASP A 38 6.43 -7.62 -18.72
CA ASP A 38 7.65 -8.40 -18.91
C ASP A 38 8.23 -8.88 -17.56
N ALA A 39 8.37 -10.20 -17.43
CA ALA A 39 8.92 -10.89 -16.27
C ALA A 39 10.41 -10.56 -16.01
N LYS A 40 11.12 -9.95 -16.96
CA LYS A 40 12.52 -9.52 -16.79
C LYS A 40 12.68 -8.01 -16.63
N CYS A 41 11.58 -7.26 -16.59
CA CYS A 41 11.65 -5.80 -16.46
C CYS A 41 12.17 -5.39 -15.07
N LYS A 42 13.38 -4.81 -15.06
CA LYS A 42 13.99 -4.26 -13.84
C LYS A 42 13.34 -2.95 -13.37
N LEU A 43 12.65 -2.24 -14.26
CA LEU A 43 12.04 -0.95 -13.95
C LEU A 43 10.81 -1.11 -13.05
N CYS A 44 9.89 -2.03 -13.39
CA CYS A 44 8.71 -2.30 -12.57
C CYS A 44 8.84 -3.54 -11.67
N GLY A 45 9.93 -4.31 -11.80
CA GLY A 45 10.11 -5.54 -11.03
C GLY A 45 8.98 -6.56 -11.27
N LYS A 46 8.55 -6.72 -12.52
CA LYS A 46 7.42 -7.58 -12.96
C LYS A 46 6.02 -7.12 -12.52
N LYS A 47 5.89 -5.96 -11.88
CA LYS A 47 4.58 -5.45 -11.37
C LYS A 47 3.73 -4.78 -12.45
N GLY A 48 4.32 -4.42 -13.59
CA GLY A 48 3.65 -3.71 -14.69
C GLY A 48 3.28 -2.26 -14.41
N ARG A 49 3.58 -1.77 -13.22
CA ARG A 49 3.40 -0.37 -12.84
C ARG A 49 4.64 0.14 -12.12
N ILE A 50 4.86 1.43 -12.25
CA ILE A 50 5.86 2.17 -11.49
C ILE A 50 5.14 3.22 -10.66
N TRP A 51 5.72 3.57 -9.52
CA TRP A 51 5.16 4.56 -8.62
C TRP A 51 6.14 5.70 -8.43
N SER A 52 5.63 6.93 -8.45
CA SER A 52 6.41 8.10 -8.08
C SER A 52 6.84 8.07 -6.61
N PRO A 53 7.83 8.91 -6.24
CA PRO A 53 8.18 9.13 -4.84
C PRO A 53 6.96 9.44 -3.98
N ALA A 54 6.99 8.98 -2.73
CA ALA A 54 5.89 9.14 -1.79
C ALA A 54 5.67 10.60 -1.42
N GLN A 55 4.42 11.05 -1.51
CA GLN A 55 3.99 12.36 -1.05
C GLN A 55 3.10 12.21 0.16
N ARG A 56 3.47 12.89 1.26
CA ARG A 56 2.69 12.87 2.49
C ARG A 56 1.47 13.77 2.34
N THR A 57 0.29 13.26 2.72
CA THR A 57 -0.94 14.05 2.72
C THR A 57 -1.94 13.52 3.77
N VAL A 58 -3.07 14.21 3.90
CA VAL A 58 -4.16 13.86 4.82
C VAL A 58 -5.45 13.69 4.04
N VAL A 59 -6.20 12.66 4.39
CA VAL A 59 -7.51 12.36 3.81
C VAL A 59 -8.54 12.16 4.91
N GLY A 60 -9.79 12.53 4.66
CA GLY A 60 -10.89 12.24 5.57
C GLY A 60 -11.34 10.80 5.37
N LEU A 61 -11.23 9.95 6.40
CA LEU A 61 -11.76 8.60 6.33
C LEU A 61 -13.29 8.67 6.48
N GLN A 62 -14.03 8.20 5.47
CA GLN A 62 -15.45 7.92 5.63
C GLN A 62 -15.58 6.48 6.12
N LYS A 63 -16.53 6.24 7.02
CA LYS A 63 -16.76 4.96 7.70
C LYS A 63 -16.64 3.77 6.72
N GLN A 64 -16.06 2.67 7.17
CA GLN A 64 -16.02 1.38 6.47
C GLN A 64 -17.41 0.71 6.49
N GLU A 65 -18.46 1.47 6.14
CA GLU A 65 -19.84 1.02 6.20
C GLU A 65 -20.30 0.65 4.80
N ILE A 66 -20.65 -0.62 4.69
CA ILE A 66 -21.12 -1.30 3.50
C ILE A 66 -22.35 -0.58 2.95
N LYS A 67 -22.28 -0.05 1.73
CA LYS A 67 -23.51 0.28 0.98
C LYS A 67 -24.11 -1.03 0.44
N PRO A 68 -25.33 -1.41 0.83
CA PRO A 68 -25.95 -2.68 0.40
C PRO A 68 -26.04 -2.83 -1.12
N GLU A 69 -26.24 -1.72 -1.83
CA GLU A 69 -26.28 -1.65 -3.29
C GLU A 69 -24.98 -2.11 -3.95
N TRP A 70 -23.83 -1.91 -3.31
CA TRP A 70 -22.51 -2.23 -3.87
C TRP A 70 -22.09 -3.66 -3.58
N VAL A 71 -22.57 -4.22 -2.46
CA VAL A 71 -22.44 -5.65 -2.13
C VAL A 71 -23.31 -6.49 -3.05
N ASN A 72 -24.55 -6.06 -3.31
CA ASN A 72 -25.45 -6.75 -4.24
C ASN A 72 -24.94 -6.73 -5.68
N ALA A 73 -24.10 -5.75 -6.05
CA ALA A 73 -23.46 -5.66 -7.37
C ALA A 73 -22.11 -6.41 -7.47
N GLY A 74 -21.62 -7.04 -6.38
CA GLY A 74 -20.33 -7.73 -6.36
C GLY A 74 -19.10 -6.82 -6.54
N LEU A 75 -19.27 -5.50 -6.43
CA LEU A 75 -18.21 -4.50 -6.67
C LEU A 75 -17.39 -4.16 -5.42
N TRP A 76 -17.81 -4.64 -4.26
CA TRP A 76 -17.21 -4.35 -2.96
C TRP A 76 -16.48 -5.56 -2.40
N GLU A 77 -15.23 -5.37 -1.99
CA GLU A 77 -14.44 -6.39 -1.27
C GLU A 77 -14.31 -6.02 0.20
N ALA A 78 -14.28 -7.03 1.08
CA ALA A 78 -14.09 -6.83 2.50
C ALA A 78 -12.72 -6.16 2.75
N GLY A 79 -12.75 -4.89 3.17
CA GLY A 79 -11.54 -4.10 3.38
C GLY A 79 -11.43 -2.85 2.52
N ASP A 80 -12.33 -2.62 1.56
CA ASP A 80 -12.39 -1.36 0.83
C ASP A 80 -12.68 -0.17 1.78
N LEU A 81 -12.06 0.99 1.50
CA LEU A 81 -12.22 2.22 2.27
C LEU A 81 -12.73 3.35 1.37
N LEU A 82 -13.71 4.11 1.83
CA LEU A 82 -14.13 5.33 1.17
C LEU A 82 -13.42 6.53 1.83
N VAL A 83 -12.71 7.32 1.05
CA VAL A 83 -11.99 8.49 1.55
C VAL A 83 -12.46 9.77 0.87
N THR A 84 -12.47 10.86 1.63
CA THR A 84 -12.64 12.22 1.10
C THR A 84 -11.30 12.89 0.96
N VAL A 85 -10.99 13.32 -0.26
CA VAL A 85 -9.75 13.98 -0.62
C VAL A 85 -10.00 15.48 -0.70
N PRO A 86 -9.38 16.28 0.19
CA PRO A 86 -9.51 17.72 0.11
C PRO A 86 -8.78 18.28 -1.11
N GLU A 87 -9.18 19.46 -1.56
CA GLU A 87 -8.64 20.10 -2.78
C GLU A 87 -7.13 20.35 -2.76
N ASN A 88 -6.58 20.56 -1.56
CA ASN A 88 -5.18 20.91 -1.34
C ASN A 88 -4.30 19.67 -1.14
N SER A 89 -4.90 18.47 -1.13
CA SER A 89 -4.17 17.22 -1.08
C SER A 89 -3.55 16.96 -2.46
N PRO A 90 -2.26 16.58 -2.54
CA PRO A 90 -1.67 16.12 -3.80
C PRO A 90 -2.44 14.96 -4.44
N MET A 91 -3.06 14.09 -3.61
CA MET A 91 -3.92 12.99 -4.06
C MET A 91 -5.22 13.47 -4.75
N TRP A 92 -5.52 14.77 -4.76
CA TRP A 92 -6.64 15.31 -5.54
C TRP A 92 -6.49 15.00 -7.04
N GLN A 93 -5.25 14.88 -7.53
CA GLN A 93 -4.96 14.43 -8.90
C GLN A 93 -4.86 12.90 -9.03
N GLY A 94 -5.09 12.17 -7.94
CA GLY A 94 -4.87 10.72 -7.90
C GLY A 94 -5.73 9.97 -8.92
N GLY A 95 -5.08 9.01 -9.59
CA GLY A 95 -5.63 8.16 -10.63
C GLY A 95 -5.78 6.70 -10.17
N GLN A 96 -6.36 5.86 -11.04
CA GLN A 96 -6.50 4.44 -10.74
C GLN A 96 -5.15 3.78 -10.47
N PHE A 97 -5.10 2.88 -9.50
CA PHE A 97 -3.92 2.11 -9.08
C PHE A 97 -2.80 2.92 -8.40
N ASP A 98 -3.04 4.20 -8.12
CA ASP A 98 -2.19 4.96 -7.21
C ASP A 98 -2.15 4.27 -5.85
N ARG A 99 -0.95 4.16 -5.28
CA ARG A 99 -0.74 3.48 -3.99
C ARG A 99 -0.98 4.47 -2.85
N VAL A 100 -1.73 4.02 -1.86
CA VAL A 100 -2.05 4.78 -0.64
C VAL A 100 -1.66 3.94 0.57
N THR A 101 -0.65 4.40 1.30
CA THR A 101 -0.18 3.75 2.53
C THR A 101 -0.74 4.49 3.74
N MET A 102 -1.42 3.77 4.63
CA MET A 102 -2.08 4.33 5.82
C MET A 102 -1.10 4.44 6.99
N LEU A 103 -0.75 5.65 7.42
CA LEU A 103 0.28 5.85 8.47
C LEU A 103 -0.25 5.80 9.91
N ASN A 104 -1.57 5.93 10.09
CA ASN A 104 -2.20 5.90 11.42
C ASN A 104 -2.70 4.51 11.83
N ALA A 105 -2.47 3.49 11.01
CA ALA A 105 -2.91 2.12 11.26
C ALA A 105 -1.75 1.17 11.01
N GLU A 106 -1.73 0.06 11.74
CA GLU A 106 -0.66 -0.92 11.70
C GLU A 106 -1.25 -2.31 11.65
N ASP A 107 -0.73 -3.13 10.74
CA ASP A 107 -1.07 -4.54 10.64
C ASP A 107 0.15 -5.37 11.05
N ARG A 108 -0.09 -6.42 11.83
CA ARG A 108 0.92 -7.44 12.07
C ARG A 108 1.10 -8.29 10.82
N PHE A 109 2.33 -8.65 10.49
CA PHE A 109 2.64 -9.62 9.46
C PHE A 109 3.61 -10.67 9.98
N SER A 110 3.53 -11.87 9.41
CA SER A 110 4.52 -12.93 9.60
C SER A 110 4.69 -13.66 8.28
N ARG A 111 5.93 -13.81 7.81
CA ARG A 111 6.23 -14.46 6.53
C ARG A 111 7.43 -15.40 6.66
N PRO A 112 7.36 -16.61 6.08
CA PRO A 112 8.54 -17.42 5.84
C PRO A 112 9.31 -16.87 4.65
N LEU A 113 10.63 -16.82 4.76
CA LEU A 113 11.58 -16.43 3.71
C LEU A 113 12.74 -17.43 3.68
N VAL A 114 13.50 -17.42 2.59
CA VAL A 114 14.71 -18.25 2.44
C VAL A 114 15.90 -17.35 2.14
N ARG A 115 16.95 -17.43 2.96
CA ARG A 115 18.10 -16.53 2.83
C ARG A 115 18.85 -16.72 1.52
N GLY A 116 19.14 -15.62 0.83
CA GLY A 116 19.89 -15.57 -0.42
C GLY A 116 19.09 -15.96 -1.66
N LYS A 117 17.78 -16.16 -1.54
CA LYS A 117 16.91 -16.40 -2.70
C LYS A 117 16.35 -15.08 -3.26
N PRO A 118 16.02 -15.00 -4.56
CA PRO A 118 15.49 -13.79 -5.17
C PRO A 118 14.16 -13.28 -4.58
N ASP A 119 13.43 -14.15 -3.88
CA ASP A 119 12.18 -13.86 -3.17
C ASP A 119 12.40 -13.51 -1.68
N GLU A 120 13.65 -13.36 -1.24
CA GLU A 120 14.00 -12.79 0.07
C GLU A 120 13.81 -11.27 0.09
N ASP A 121 12.59 -10.81 -0.18
CA ASP A 121 12.23 -9.40 -0.11
C ASP A 121 10.85 -9.17 0.51
N LEU A 122 10.70 -7.98 1.08
CA LEU A 122 9.45 -7.45 1.61
C LEU A 122 8.95 -6.27 0.76
N SER A 123 9.31 -6.21 -0.52
CA SER A 123 9.02 -5.08 -1.43
C SER A 123 7.53 -4.81 -1.66
N MET A 124 6.69 -5.77 -1.30
CA MET A 124 5.23 -5.66 -1.33
C MET A 124 4.64 -5.10 -0.03
N LEU A 125 5.43 -4.99 1.04
CA LEU A 125 4.97 -4.51 2.34
C LEU A 125 5.60 -3.15 2.65
N SER A 126 4.78 -2.21 3.10
CA SER A 126 5.29 -0.99 3.75
C SER A 126 5.70 -1.31 5.19
N VAL A 127 6.86 -1.93 5.38
CA VAL A 127 7.36 -2.37 6.69
C VAL A 127 7.57 -1.16 7.61
N LYS A 128 7.00 -1.24 8.83
CA LYS A 128 7.22 -0.26 9.89
C LYS A 128 8.33 -0.71 10.83
N SER A 129 8.26 -1.95 11.29
CA SER A 129 9.24 -2.52 12.21
C SER A 129 9.26 -4.04 12.12
N ILE A 130 10.40 -4.64 12.44
CA ILE A 130 10.55 -6.09 12.61
C ILE A 130 10.64 -6.36 14.11
N GLU A 131 9.82 -7.28 14.60
CA GLU A 131 9.80 -7.70 16.02
C GLU A 131 10.64 -8.93 16.26
N ARG A 132 10.60 -9.89 15.33
CA ARG A 132 11.21 -11.21 15.54
C ARG A 132 11.64 -11.85 14.25
N VAL A 133 12.80 -12.48 14.31
CA VAL A 133 13.32 -13.39 13.30
C VAL A 133 13.71 -14.66 13.99
N PHE A 134 13.31 -15.81 13.46
CA PHE A 134 13.80 -17.10 13.97
C PHE A 134 13.85 -18.16 12.88
N TRP A 135 14.67 -19.19 13.11
CA TRP A 135 14.71 -20.39 12.28
C TRP A 135 14.90 -21.64 13.15
N LYS A 136 14.83 -22.82 12.53
CA LYS A 136 15.10 -24.09 13.21
C LYS A 136 16.54 -24.51 12.97
N HIS A 137 17.22 -24.97 14.01
CA HIS A 137 18.53 -25.60 13.87
C HIS A 137 18.40 -26.85 12.98
N PRO A 138 19.26 -27.03 11.95
CA PRO A 138 19.09 -28.09 10.95
C PRO A 138 19.12 -29.50 11.55
N VAL A 139 19.98 -29.73 12.55
CA VAL A 139 20.13 -31.04 13.20
C VAL A 139 19.19 -31.20 14.40
N THR A 140 19.30 -30.34 15.41
CA THR A 140 18.56 -30.48 16.68
C THR A 140 17.10 -30.04 16.61
N GLN A 141 16.67 -29.39 15.52
CA GLN A 141 15.33 -28.78 15.37
C GLN A 141 14.97 -27.73 16.44
N ALA A 142 15.94 -27.35 17.28
CA ALA A 142 15.76 -26.29 18.27
C ALA A 142 15.50 -24.94 17.59
N LEU A 143 14.70 -24.09 18.23
CA LEU A 143 14.45 -22.75 17.74
C LEU A 143 15.68 -21.87 17.99
N ILE A 144 16.15 -21.20 16.94
CA ILE A 144 17.24 -20.23 17.01
C ILE A 144 16.64 -18.85 16.75
N GLU A 145 16.82 -17.94 17.69
CA GLU A 145 16.48 -16.52 17.51
C GLU A 145 17.56 -15.85 16.65
N GLY A 146 17.09 -15.10 15.66
CA GLY A 146 17.90 -14.30 14.77
C GLY A 146 18.09 -12.88 15.26
N GLY A 147 18.98 -12.15 14.58
CA GLY A 147 19.05 -10.71 14.72
C GLY A 147 17.86 -10.02 14.04
N ILE A 148 17.64 -8.75 14.39
CA ILE A 148 16.63 -7.93 13.71
C ILE A 148 17.31 -7.21 12.53
N PRO A 149 16.91 -7.48 11.28
CA PRO A 149 17.48 -6.80 10.13
C PRO A 149 16.87 -5.41 9.93
N GLU A 150 17.57 -4.59 9.16
CA GLU A 150 17.01 -3.36 8.59
C GLU A 150 16.30 -3.68 7.27
N VAL A 151 15.21 -2.97 7.01
CA VAL A 151 14.46 -3.06 5.76
C VAL A 151 14.44 -1.68 5.12
N ASP A 152 14.96 -1.57 3.89
CA ASP A 152 14.95 -0.31 3.17
C ASP A 152 13.57 0.04 2.58
N GLY A 153 13.45 1.22 1.95
CA GLY A 153 12.20 1.68 1.36
C GLY A 153 11.68 0.82 0.19
N ASP A 154 12.53 -0.02 -0.39
CA ASP A 154 12.21 -0.97 -1.45
C ASP A 154 11.92 -2.38 -0.89
N GLY A 155 11.92 -2.54 0.43
CA GLY A 155 11.65 -3.79 1.11
C GLY A 155 12.82 -4.77 1.12
N LYS A 156 14.03 -4.32 0.80
CA LYS A 156 15.22 -5.17 0.82
C LYS A 156 15.73 -5.31 2.24
N ILE A 157 16.07 -6.54 2.62
CA ILE A 157 16.54 -6.89 3.95
C ILE A 157 18.07 -6.78 4.00
N THR A 158 18.58 -6.03 4.97
CA THR A 158 20.01 -5.92 5.27
C THR A 158 20.29 -6.36 6.69
N TRP A 159 21.25 -7.26 6.87
CA TRP A 159 21.56 -7.85 8.17
C TRP A 159 22.80 -7.19 8.78
N GLY A 160 22.67 -6.64 9.99
CA GLY A 160 23.83 -6.20 10.78
C GLY A 160 24.49 -7.36 11.53
N ALA A 161 23.70 -8.16 12.23
CA ALA A 161 24.15 -9.34 12.97
C ALA A 161 23.03 -10.41 13.04
N GLY A 162 23.38 -11.65 13.40
CA GLY A 162 22.40 -12.71 13.65
C GLY A 162 21.62 -13.17 12.42
N ALA A 163 22.20 -13.06 11.23
CA ALA A 163 21.56 -13.52 10.01
C ALA A 163 21.39 -15.05 9.99
N PRO A 164 20.27 -15.58 9.46
CA PRO A 164 20.12 -17.00 9.18
C PRO A 164 21.26 -17.50 8.29
N PRO A 165 21.65 -18.78 8.27
CA PRO A 165 22.58 -19.29 7.26
C PRO A 165 22.05 -19.13 5.83
N ALA A 166 22.93 -19.03 4.83
CA ALA A 166 22.49 -18.97 3.42
C ALA A 166 21.69 -20.22 3.03
N GLY A 167 20.59 -20.04 2.31
CA GLY A 167 19.65 -21.12 1.98
C GLY A 167 18.75 -21.57 3.14
N MET A 168 18.91 -21.02 4.36
CA MET A 168 18.07 -21.35 5.50
C MET A 168 16.69 -20.71 5.36
N ALA A 169 15.65 -21.50 5.59
CA ALA A 169 14.30 -20.98 5.76
C ALA A 169 14.15 -20.37 7.17
N TYR A 170 13.66 -19.14 7.24
CA TYR A 170 13.43 -18.42 8.48
C TYR A 170 12.07 -17.73 8.45
N SER A 171 11.51 -17.43 9.62
CA SER A 171 10.31 -16.63 9.75
C SER A 171 10.69 -15.23 10.21
N ILE A 172 10.10 -14.21 9.57
CA ILE A 172 10.19 -12.81 9.97
C ILE A 172 8.80 -12.31 10.34
N THR A 173 8.68 -11.67 11.49
CA THR A 173 7.42 -11.13 12.04
C THR A 173 7.62 -9.68 12.44
N GLY A 174 6.63 -8.85 12.18
CA GLY A 174 6.68 -7.43 12.49
C GLY A 174 5.37 -6.69 12.23
N PHE A 175 5.47 -5.38 12.14
CA PHE A 175 4.38 -4.48 11.79
C PHE A 175 4.61 -3.81 10.45
N ARG A 176 3.54 -3.62 9.71
CA ARG A 176 3.50 -2.88 8.45
C ARG A 176 2.38 -1.84 8.46
N TYR A 177 2.52 -0.83 7.64
CA TYR A 177 1.40 0.04 7.31
C TYR A 177 0.48 -0.65 6.29
N PRO A 178 -0.85 -0.60 6.47
CA PRO A 178 -1.80 -1.06 5.48
C PRO A 178 -1.63 -0.32 4.16
N ASP A 179 -1.53 -1.07 3.08
CA ASP A 179 -1.43 -0.54 1.72
C ASP A 179 -2.74 -0.74 0.96
N TYR A 180 -3.12 0.30 0.23
CA TYR A 180 -4.29 0.36 -0.62
C TYR A 180 -3.92 0.86 -2.01
N PHE A 181 -4.82 0.67 -2.96
CA PHE A 181 -4.81 1.38 -4.23
C PHE A 181 -6.13 2.06 -4.51
N ILE A 182 -6.08 3.14 -5.29
CA ILE A 182 -7.29 3.77 -5.81
C ILE A 182 -7.96 2.81 -6.80
N TRP A 183 -9.11 2.26 -6.41
CA TRP A 183 -9.89 1.32 -7.23
C TRP A 183 -10.87 2.03 -8.14
N GLY A 184 -11.60 3.01 -7.59
CA GLY A 184 -12.73 3.65 -8.24
C GLY A 184 -13.10 5.00 -7.63
N GLU A 185 -14.13 5.63 -8.22
CA GLU A 185 -14.46 7.06 -8.10
C GLU A 185 -13.28 7.98 -8.46
N LEU A 186 -13.11 8.17 -9.77
CA LEU A 186 -12.18 9.07 -10.44
C LEU A 186 -12.96 10.31 -10.95
N PRO A 187 -12.31 11.43 -11.30
CA PRO A 187 -12.97 12.73 -11.37
C PRO A 187 -14.22 12.72 -12.26
N SER A 188 -15.38 12.96 -11.64
CA SER A 188 -16.61 13.34 -12.32
C SER A 188 -16.61 14.85 -12.50
N ASN A 189 -17.11 15.34 -13.64
CA ASN A 189 -17.31 16.78 -13.89
C ASN A 189 -18.11 17.48 -12.77
N ARG A 190 -18.89 16.72 -11.99
CA ARG A 190 -19.62 17.22 -10.82
C ARG A 190 -18.72 17.75 -9.69
N ASN A 191 -17.45 17.35 -9.63
CA ASN A 191 -16.50 17.81 -8.62
C ASN A 191 -15.81 19.13 -9.02
N ILE A 192 -16.22 19.74 -10.14
CA ILE A 192 -15.72 21.01 -10.64
C ILE A 192 -16.92 21.94 -10.85
N HIS A 193 -17.19 22.80 -9.87
CA HIS A 193 -18.24 23.82 -10.00
C HIS A 193 -17.61 25.09 -10.57
N SER A 194 -17.85 25.37 -11.85
CA SER A 194 -17.33 26.58 -12.54
C SER A 194 -15.80 26.73 -12.41
N GLY A 195 -15.05 25.62 -12.47
CA GLY A 195 -13.59 25.61 -12.35
C GLY A 195 -13.05 25.46 -10.91
N VAL A 196 -13.91 25.51 -9.89
CA VAL A 196 -13.52 25.33 -8.48
C VAL A 196 -13.35 23.85 -8.16
N ARG A 197 -12.19 23.47 -7.62
CA ARG A 197 -11.88 22.09 -7.21
C ARG A 197 -12.63 21.73 -5.93
N LEU A 198 -13.69 20.94 -6.03
CA LEU A 198 -14.38 20.46 -4.83
C LEU A 198 -13.66 19.23 -4.25
N PRO A 199 -13.81 18.97 -2.93
CA PRO A 199 -13.37 17.72 -2.35
C PRO A 199 -13.99 16.54 -3.09
N LYS A 200 -13.16 15.53 -3.41
CA LYS A 200 -13.62 14.33 -4.12
C LYS A 200 -13.69 13.13 -3.20
N ARG A 201 -14.58 12.20 -3.52
CA ARG A 201 -14.62 10.87 -2.90
C ARG A 201 -13.83 9.91 -3.78
N VAL A 202 -13.10 9.01 -3.13
CA VAL A 202 -12.26 8.00 -3.77
C VAL A 202 -12.44 6.70 -3.01
N VAL A 203 -12.57 5.60 -3.76
CA VAL A 203 -12.61 4.26 -3.20
C VAL A 203 -11.21 3.67 -3.24
N LEU A 204 -10.72 3.27 -2.08
CA LEU A 204 -9.46 2.59 -1.89
C LEU A 204 -9.72 1.11 -1.69
N ARG A 205 -9.04 0.25 -2.45
CA ARG A 205 -9.06 -1.20 -2.26
C ARG A 205 -7.76 -1.66 -1.63
N ARG A 206 -7.85 -2.58 -0.67
CA ARG A 206 -6.68 -3.12 0.02
C ARG A 206 -5.78 -3.83 -0.99
N TRP A 207 -4.48 -3.57 -0.92
CA TRP A 207 -3.45 -4.13 -1.82
C TRP A 207 -3.23 -5.64 -1.64
N ASP A 208 -4.00 -6.32 -0.78
CA ASP A 208 -3.63 -7.63 -0.25
C ASP A 208 -4.86 -8.49 0.12
N LEU A 209 -5.63 -8.86 -0.90
CA LEU A 209 -6.61 -9.96 -0.84
C LEU A 209 -6.25 -11.12 -1.78
N LEU A 210 -5.17 -10.99 -2.57
CA LEU A 210 -4.68 -12.04 -3.48
C LEU A 210 -3.16 -12.11 -3.43
N GLY A 211 -2.63 -12.83 -2.45
CA GLY A 211 -1.22 -13.22 -2.37
C GLY A 211 -0.78 -14.14 -3.51
N LYS A 212 -0.67 -13.60 -4.73
CA LYS A 212 0.03 -14.24 -5.86
C LYS A 212 0.75 -13.18 -6.69
N GLY A 213 2.01 -12.98 -6.35
CA GLY A 213 3.07 -12.47 -7.23
C GLY A 213 4.31 -13.30 -6.97
#